data_AF-A0A3S5AXQ3-F1
#
_entry.id   AF-A0A3S5AXQ3-F1
#
_cell.length_a   1.000
_cell.length_b   1.000
_cell.length_c   1.000
_cell.angle_alpha   90.00
_cell.angle_beta   90.00
_cell.angle_gamma   90.00
#
_symmetry.space_group_name_H-M   'P 1'
#
loop_
_entity.id
_entity.type
_entity.pdbx_description
1 polymer ?
#
loop_
_entity_poly.entity_id
_entity_poly.type
_entity_poly.pdbx_seq_one_letter_code
_entity_poly.pdbx_strand_id
1 'polypeptide(L)'
;MQTNTQTQLWAKDLRARYPDNEAYAYAIMNFFKENKFEYTLAPSAMPYNPIDNFLFTHKAGFCAHYASAMAYAFRLAGIPARVVSSYQGGKQINDTTIDVYQYDAHAWVEAWLDDTGWQTFDPTTQVAPSRISAGFEEAARFSGELMGSTPLQV
;
A
#
# COMPACT_ATOMS: atom_id res chain seq x y z
N MET A 1 -16.17 -10.63 18.39
CA MET A 1 -15.44 -9.39 18.69
C MET A 1 -15.34 -8.59 17.41
N GLN A 2 -15.71 -7.30 17.40
CA GLN A 2 -15.41 -6.43 16.26
C GLN A 2 -13.90 -6.15 16.26
N THR A 3 -13.27 -6.30 15.10
CA THR A 3 -11.85 -5.95 14.88
C THR A 3 -11.78 -4.74 13.96
N ASN A 4 -10.72 -3.94 14.10
CA ASN A 4 -10.48 -2.72 13.31
C ASN A 4 -11.63 -1.69 13.38
N THR A 5 -12.21 -1.47 14.57
CA THR A 5 -13.38 -0.58 14.75
C THR A 5 -13.09 0.86 14.37
N GLN A 6 -11.86 1.36 14.59
CA GLN A 6 -11.52 2.73 14.22
C GLN A 6 -11.55 2.91 12.70
N THR A 7 -11.02 1.93 11.96
CA THR A 7 -11.06 1.92 10.48
C THR A 7 -12.49 1.83 9.97
N GLN A 8 -13.36 1.04 10.61
CA GLN A 8 -14.78 0.96 10.23
C GLN A 8 -15.49 2.31 10.37
N LEU A 9 -15.26 3.02 11.48
CA LEU A 9 -15.84 4.35 11.71
C LEU A 9 -15.27 5.39 10.73
N TRP A 10 -13.96 5.38 10.51
CA TRP A 10 -13.30 6.26 9.55
C TRP A 10 -13.81 6.04 8.12
N ALA A 11 -13.90 4.79 7.67
CA ALA A 11 -14.39 4.46 6.33
C ALA A 11 -15.86 4.87 6.16
N LYS A 12 -16.70 4.67 7.19
CA LYS A 12 -18.10 5.11 7.18
C LYS A 12 -18.23 6.64 7.05
N ASP A 13 -17.46 7.40 7.83
CA ASP A 13 -17.44 8.87 7.74
C ASP A 13 -16.94 9.34 6.37
N LEU A 14 -15.85 8.75 5.89
CA LEU A 14 -15.27 9.08 4.59
C LEU A 14 -16.24 8.78 3.45
N ARG A 15 -16.98 7.67 3.51
CA ARG A 15 -18.00 7.31 2.51
C ARG A 15 -19.19 8.26 2.53
N ALA A 16 -19.59 8.75 3.70
CA ALA A 16 -20.64 9.78 3.79
C ALA A 16 -20.21 11.10 3.13
N ARG A 17 -18.93 11.45 3.21
CA ARG A 17 -18.37 12.66 2.57
C ARG A 17 -18.11 12.49 1.06
N TYR A 18 -17.78 11.27 0.63
CA TYR A 18 -17.50 10.94 -0.77
C TYR A 18 -18.38 9.75 -1.23
N PRO A 19 -19.64 10.03 -1.64
CA PRO A 19 -20.57 8.98 -2.08
C PRO A 19 -20.22 8.35 -3.42
N ASP A 20 -19.44 9.04 -4.24
CA ASP A 20 -18.92 8.53 -5.51
C ASP A 20 -17.69 7.62 -5.28
N ASN A 21 -17.58 6.52 -6.04
CA ASN A 21 -16.53 5.50 -5.83
C ASN A 21 -15.14 6.02 -6.21
N GLU A 22 -15.03 6.81 -7.27
CA GLU A 22 -13.77 7.39 -7.73
C GLU A 22 -13.28 8.45 -6.73
N ALA A 23 -14.16 9.36 -6.33
CA ALA A 23 -13.85 10.37 -5.32
C ALA A 23 -13.45 9.74 -3.97
N TYR A 24 -14.13 8.66 -3.55
CA TYR A 24 -13.77 7.91 -2.35
C TYR A 24 -12.38 7.25 -2.46
N ALA A 25 -12.05 6.67 -3.61
CA ALA A 25 -10.72 6.10 -3.86
C ALA A 25 -9.62 7.16 -3.73
N TYR A 26 -9.79 8.32 -4.38
CA TYR A 26 -8.84 9.41 -4.29
C TYR A 26 -8.75 10.02 -2.89
N ALA A 27 -9.85 10.05 -2.14
CA ALA A 27 -9.83 10.51 -0.75
C ALA A 27 -8.97 9.60 0.14
N ILE A 28 -8.99 8.27 -0.07
CA ILE A 28 -8.10 7.34 0.63
C ILE A 28 -6.63 7.54 0.21
N MET A 29 -6.37 7.71 -1.10
CA MET A 29 -5.01 7.99 -1.59
C MET A 29 -4.44 9.28 -0.96
N ASN A 30 -5.26 10.33 -0.92
CA ASN A 30 -4.88 11.60 -0.31
C ASN A 30 -4.68 11.47 1.21
N PHE A 31 -5.47 10.63 1.89
CA PHE A 31 -5.26 10.33 3.31
C PHE A 31 -3.85 9.80 3.58
N PHE A 32 -3.34 8.85 2.78
CA PHE A 32 -1.96 8.36 2.93
C PHE A 32 -0.92 9.46 2.70
N LYS A 33 -1.14 10.29 1.67
CA LYS A 33 -0.26 11.41 1.32
C LYS A 33 -0.15 12.47 2.44
N GLU A 34 -1.26 12.85 3.05
CA GLU A 34 -1.32 13.96 4.00
C GLU A 34 -0.95 13.59 5.44
N ASN A 35 -1.05 12.31 5.80
CA ASN A 35 -1.01 11.89 7.21
C ASN A 35 0.36 11.40 7.70
N LYS A 36 1.43 11.74 6.97
CA LYS A 36 2.84 11.41 7.30
C LYS A 36 3.07 9.91 7.45
N PHE A 37 2.56 9.13 6.49
CA PHE A 37 2.86 7.71 6.42
C PHE A 37 4.30 7.48 5.93
N GLU A 38 4.94 6.45 6.46
CA GLU A 38 6.31 6.08 6.13
C GLU A 38 6.36 4.67 5.53
N TYR A 39 7.14 4.52 4.47
CA TYR A 39 7.43 3.20 3.93
C TYR A 39 8.60 2.60 4.70
N THR A 40 8.41 1.42 5.30
CA THR A 40 9.48 0.66 5.94
C THR A 40 9.34 -0.84 5.78
N LEU A 41 10.47 -1.53 5.61
CA LEU A 41 10.55 -3.00 5.59
C LEU A 41 10.60 -3.64 6.99
N ALA A 42 10.78 -2.85 8.04
CA ALA A 42 10.83 -3.32 9.42
C ALA A 42 9.76 -2.65 10.30
N PRO A 43 8.45 -2.73 9.94
CA PRO A 43 7.41 -2.14 10.76
C PRO A 43 7.27 -2.85 12.09
N SER A 44 6.75 -2.13 13.09
CA SER A 44 6.37 -2.74 14.38
C SER A 44 5.32 -3.83 14.19
N ALA A 45 5.38 -4.87 15.01
CA ALA A 45 4.40 -5.95 14.96
C ALA A 45 2.99 -5.44 15.37
N MET A 46 1.97 -5.81 14.60
CA MET A 46 0.58 -5.40 14.82
C MET A 46 -0.36 -6.61 14.96
N PRO A 47 -0.27 -7.40 16.05
CA PRO A 47 -0.99 -8.68 16.19
C PRO A 47 -2.50 -8.52 16.41
N TYR A 48 -2.97 -7.35 16.86
CA TYR A 48 -4.38 -7.06 17.11
C TYR A 48 -4.79 -5.80 16.35
N ASN A 49 -5.99 -5.80 15.76
CA ASN A 49 -6.50 -4.68 14.95
C ASN A 49 -5.41 -4.11 14.00
N PRO A 50 -4.80 -4.94 13.14
CA PRO A 50 -3.62 -4.55 12.38
C PRO A 50 -3.85 -3.33 11.49
N ILE A 51 -5.07 -3.16 10.97
CA ILE A 51 -5.40 -2.03 10.09
C ILE A 51 -5.58 -0.75 10.92
N ASP A 52 -6.21 -0.82 12.09
CA ASP A 52 -6.29 0.35 12.98
C ASP A 52 -4.90 0.79 13.42
N ASN A 53 -4.07 -0.15 13.88
CA ASN A 53 -2.72 0.14 14.33
C ASN A 53 -1.86 0.70 13.20
N PHE A 54 -1.99 0.18 11.97
CA PHE A 54 -1.29 0.74 10.84
C PHE A 54 -1.78 2.16 10.49
N LEU A 55 -3.09 2.37 10.34
CA LEU A 55 -3.64 3.64 9.85
C LEU A 55 -3.55 4.79 10.86
N PHE A 56 -3.68 4.49 12.15
CA PHE A 56 -3.89 5.52 13.18
C PHE A 56 -2.81 5.55 14.27
N THR A 57 -2.03 4.48 14.45
CA THR A 57 -0.98 4.41 15.47
C THR A 57 0.42 4.52 14.86
N HIS A 58 0.85 3.51 14.11
CA HIS A 58 2.22 3.38 13.63
C HIS A 58 2.48 4.19 12.36
N LYS A 59 1.53 4.19 11.41
CA LYS A 59 1.65 4.86 10.10
C LYS A 59 2.94 4.50 9.33
N ALA A 60 3.54 3.37 9.66
CA ALA A 60 4.77 2.89 9.05
C ALA A 60 4.57 1.41 8.66
N GLY A 61 4.87 1.08 7.42
CA GLY A 61 4.62 -0.26 6.87
C GLY A 61 5.20 -0.43 5.47
N PHE A 62 5.07 -1.63 4.92
CA PHE A 62 5.42 -1.94 3.53
C PHE A 62 4.16 -2.15 2.66
N CYS A 63 4.34 -2.42 1.37
CA CYS A 63 3.27 -2.46 0.35
C CYS A 63 2.00 -3.24 0.77
N ALA A 64 2.15 -4.40 1.40
CA ALA A 64 1.01 -5.20 1.85
C ALA A 64 0.15 -4.48 2.91
N HIS A 65 0.73 -3.64 3.77
CA HIS A 65 -0.02 -2.88 4.77
C HIS A 65 -0.92 -1.84 4.10
N TYR A 66 -0.35 -1.05 3.20
CA TYR A 66 -1.07 -0.04 2.43
C TYR A 66 -2.17 -0.66 1.57
N ALA A 67 -1.83 -1.71 0.81
CA ALA A 67 -2.79 -2.40 -0.05
C ALA A 67 -3.93 -3.06 0.76
N SER A 68 -3.61 -3.73 1.87
CA SER A 68 -4.62 -4.37 2.71
C SER A 68 -5.54 -3.35 3.37
N ALA A 69 -5.00 -2.24 3.87
CA ALA A 69 -5.80 -1.20 4.51
C ALA A 69 -6.75 -0.52 3.52
N MET A 70 -6.26 -0.19 2.32
CA MET A 70 -7.09 0.42 1.27
C MET A 70 -8.16 -0.55 0.75
N ALA A 71 -7.82 -1.81 0.50
CA ALA A 71 -8.79 -2.83 0.09
C ALA A 71 -9.88 -3.05 1.16
N TYR A 72 -9.50 -3.01 2.44
CA TYR A 72 -10.46 -3.10 3.55
C TYR A 72 -11.39 -1.88 3.59
N ALA A 73 -10.85 -0.66 3.44
CA ALA A 73 -11.63 0.57 3.39
C ALA A 73 -12.63 0.60 2.22
N PHE A 74 -12.26 0.08 1.04
CA PHE A 74 -13.18 -0.09 -0.08
C PHE A 74 -14.33 -1.05 0.25
N ARG A 75 -14.00 -2.23 0.80
CA ARG A 75 -15.01 -3.24 1.15
C ARG A 75 -15.99 -2.73 2.21
N LEU A 76 -15.51 -1.95 3.18
CA LEU A 76 -16.36 -1.30 4.17
C LEU A 76 -17.34 -0.28 3.56
N ALA A 77 -16.95 0.35 2.45
CA ALA A 77 -17.80 1.27 1.70
C ALA A 77 -18.73 0.57 0.68
N GLY A 78 -18.70 -0.77 0.61
CA GLY A 78 -19.49 -1.55 -0.34
C GLY A 78 -18.89 -1.64 -1.74
N ILE A 79 -17.63 -1.22 -1.92
CA ILE A 79 -16.93 -1.26 -3.21
C ILE A 79 -16.21 -2.61 -3.34
N PRO A 80 -16.48 -3.41 -4.39
CA PRO A 80 -15.72 -4.64 -4.65
C PRO A 80 -14.23 -4.32 -4.83
N ALA A 81 -13.38 -4.92 -4.01
CA ALA A 81 -11.94 -4.70 -4.06
C ALA A 81 -11.13 -5.95 -3.74
N ARG A 82 -9.94 -6.07 -4.32
CA ARG A 82 -8.99 -7.17 -4.11
C ARG A 82 -7.56 -6.65 -4.01
N VAL A 83 -6.75 -7.32 -3.20
CA VAL A 83 -5.31 -7.12 -3.18
C VAL A 83 -4.70 -7.94 -4.31
N VAL A 84 -3.79 -7.33 -5.05
CA VAL A 84 -2.95 -8.01 -6.05
C VAL A 84 -1.54 -8.08 -5.49
N SER A 85 -0.91 -9.26 -5.58
CA SER A 85 0.46 -9.51 -5.16
C SER A 85 1.26 -10.03 -6.34
N SER A 86 2.33 -9.34 -6.72
CA SER A 86 3.18 -9.68 -7.86
C SER A 86 4.54 -9.00 -7.70
N TYR A 87 5.19 -8.66 -8.82
CA TYR A 87 6.42 -7.89 -8.86
C TYR A 87 6.18 -6.56 -9.57
N GLN A 88 6.89 -5.50 -9.16
CA GLN A 88 6.83 -4.19 -9.78
C GLN A 88 8.24 -3.62 -9.94
N GLY A 89 8.55 -3.12 -11.14
CA GLY A 89 9.88 -2.62 -11.49
C GLY A 89 10.75 -3.70 -12.12
N GLY A 90 11.91 -3.96 -11.51
CA GLY A 90 12.98 -4.77 -12.07
C GLY A 90 14.12 -3.93 -12.64
N LYS A 91 15.26 -4.58 -12.85
CA LYS A 91 16.49 -3.94 -13.35
C LYS A 91 16.64 -4.21 -14.84
N GLN A 92 16.62 -3.16 -15.65
CA GLN A 92 16.93 -3.29 -17.07
C GLN A 92 18.41 -3.63 -17.25
N ILE A 93 18.68 -4.76 -17.92
CA ILE A 93 20.05 -5.23 -18.22
C ILE A 93 20.45 -4.84 -19.65
N ASN A 94 19.48 -4.80 -20.56
CA ASN A 94 19.61 -4.31 -21.94
C ASN A 94 18.23 -3.94 -22.51
N ASP A 95 18.15 -3.54 -23.77
CA ASP A 95 16.92 -3.08 -24.44
C ASP A 95 15.77 -4.11 -24.48
N THR A 96 16.07 -5.40 -24.24
CA THR A 96 15.12 -6.51 -24.39
C THR A 96 14.96 -7.36 -23.13
N THR A 97 15.70 -7.06 -22.06
CA THR A 97 15.74 -7.91 -20.86
C THR A 97 15.68 -7.10 -19.57
N ILE A 98 14.76 -7.49 -18.71
CA ILE A 98 14.59 -6.97 -17.35
C ILE A 98 14.73 -8.15 -16.39
N ASP A 99 15.63 -8.02 -15.41
CA ASP A 99 15.70 -8.94 -14.28
C ASP A 99 14.69 -8.51 -13.22
N VAL A 100 13.92 -9.48 -12.71
CA VAL A 100 12.97 -9.28 -11.62
C VAL A 100 13.36 -10.19 -10.47
N TYR A 101 13.64 -9.60 -9.31
CA TYR A 101 14.14 -10.30 -8.12
C TYR A 101 13.08 -10.39 -7.03
N GLN A 102 13.30 -11.23 -6.02
CA GLN A 102 12.38 -11.39 -4.89
C GLN A 102 12.11 -10.07 -4.14
N TYR A 103 13.08 -9.17 -4.10
CA TYR A 103 12.92 -7.86 -3.46
C TYR A 103 12.03 -6.90 -4.26
N ASP A 104 11.74 -7.19 -5.53
CA ASP A 104 10.79 -6.44 -6.36
C ASP A 104 9.33 -6.85 -6.07
N ALA A 105 9.11 -7.76 -5.11
CA ALA A 105 7.78 -8.16 -4.68
C ALA A 105 6.98 -6.94 -4.20
N HIS A 106 5.77 -6.82 -4.74
CA HIS A 106 4.92 -5.66 -4.55
C HIS A 106 3.45 -6.04 -4.45
N ALA A 107 2.70 -5.22 -3.71
CA ALA A 107 1.27 -5.39 -3.53
C ALA A 107 0.54 -4.07 -3.76
N TRP A 108 -0.56 -4.14 -4.50
CA TRP A 108 -1.46 -3.03 -4.79
C TRP A 108 -2.92 -3.47 -4.68
N VAL A 109 -3.85 -2.58 -4.98
CA VAL A 109 -5.30 -2.84 -4.88
C VAL A 109 -5.95 -2.64 -6.23
N GLU A 110 -6.90 -3.51 -6.55
CA GLU A 110 -7.87 -3.25 -7.62
C GLU A 110 -9.25 -3.07 -7.01
N ALA A 111 -10.01 -2.10 -7.49
CA ALA A 111 -11.37 -1.82 -7.04
C ALA A 111 -12.31 -1.57 -8.23
N TRP A 112 -13.58 -1.94 -8.09
CA TRP A 112 -14.59 -1.72 -9.12
C TRP A 112 -15.15 -0.29 -9.03
N LEU A 113 -14.97 0.50 -10.09
CA LEU A 113 -15.65 1.78 -10.26
C LEU A 113 -16.82 1.62 -11.23
N ASP A 114 -17.90 2.37 -11.02
CA ASP A 114 -19.19 2.12 -11.68
C ASP A 114 -19.10 2.27 -13.21
N ASP A 115 -18.40 3.28 -13.70
CA ASP A 115 -18.31 3.58 -15.15
C ASP A 115 -17.11 2.92 -15.85
N THR A 116 -16.06 2.56 -15.11
CA THR A 116 -14.77 2.13 -15.68
C THR A 116 -14.37 0.71 -15.29
N GLY A 117 -15.18 0.01 -14.51
CA GLY A 117 -14.91 -1.36 -14.06
C GLY A 117 -13.72 -1.46 -13.11
N TRP A 118 -12.95 -2.55 -13.20
CA TRP A 118 -11.76 -2.76 -12.37
C TRP A 118 -10.67 -1.73 -12.67
N GLN A 119 -10.31 -0.95 -11.67
CA GLN A 119 -9.25 0.05 -11.70
C GLN A 119 -8.16 -0.28 -10.69
N THR A 120 -6.92 0.04 -11.03
CA THR A 120 -5.73 -0.22 -10.22
C THR A 120 -5.34 0.99 -9.40
N PHE A 121 -5.11 0.77 -8.11
CA PHE A 121 -4.66 1.77 -7.15
C PHE A 121 -3.44 1.25 -6.38
N ASP A 122 -2.35 2.02 -6.39
CA ASP A 122 -1.17 1.72 -5.58
C ASP A 122 -0.95 2.81 -4.52
N PRO A 123 -1.44 2.61 -3.29
CA PRO A 123 -1.24 3.57 -2.19
C PRO A 123 0.24 3.77 -1.81
N THR A 124 1.14 2.85 -2.18
CA THR A 124 2.59 2.99 -1.96
C THR A 124 3.16 4.19 -2.73
N THR A 125 2.59 4.52 -3.89
CA THR A 125 3.01 5.68 -4.72
C THR A 125 2.90 7.01 -3.97
N GLN A 126 2.01 7.10 -2.98
CA GLN A 126 1.76 8.34 -2.24
C GLN A 126 2.81 8.61 -1.16
N VAL A 127 3.55 7.58 -0.73
CA VAL A 127 4.49 7.63 0.39
C VAL A 127 5.93 7.35 -0.03
N ALA A 128 6.13 6.55 -1.08
CA ALA A 128 7.45 6.18 -1.60
C ALA A 128 7.46 6.22 -3.14
N PRO A 129 7.26 7.39 -3.78
CA PRO A 129 7.19 7.50 -5.23
C PRO A 129 8.48 7.05 -5.93
N SER A 130 9.65 7.25 -5.30
CA SER A 130 10.95 6.83 -5.83
C SER A 130 11.07 5.31 -5.98
N ARG A 131 10.40 4.52 -5.13
CA ARG A 131 10.37 3.06 -5.25
C ARG A 131 9.69 2.61 -6.55
N ILE A 132 8.65 3.33 -6.94
CA ILE A 132 7.86 3.01 -8.12
C ILE A 132 8.60 3.44 -9.40
N SER A 133 9.28 4.59 -9.37
CA SER A 133 9.97 5.14 -10.55
C SER A 133 11.39 4.63 -10.76
N ALA A 134 12.11 4.26 -9.70
CA ALA A 134 13.53 3.86 -9.78
C ALA A 134 13.77 2.36 -9.45
N GLY A 135 12.73 1.62 -9.07
CA GLY A 135 12.86 0.25 -8.60
C GLY A 135 13.34 0.15 -7.15
N PHE A 136 13.19 -1.04 -6.56
CA PHE A 136 13.41 -1.26 -5.13
C PHE A 136 14.86 -1.02 -4.69
N GLU A 137 15.85 -1.51 -5.44
CA GLU A 137 17.27 -1.34 -5.09
C GLU A 137 17.67 0.13 -4.99
N GLU A 138 17.24 0.94 -5.95
CA GLU A 138 17.59 2.35 -6.00
C GLU A 138 16.90 3.10 -4.86
N ALA A 139 15.61 2.84 -4.63
CA ALA A 139 14.88 3.45 -3.51
C ALA A 139 15.43 3.04 -2.13
N ALA A 140 15.80 1.77 -1.95
CA ALA A 140 16.35 1.26 -0.68
C ALA A 140 17.77 1.77 -0.39
N ARG A 141 18.54 2.15 -1.43
CA ARG A 141 19.84 2.83 -1.28
C ARG A 141 19.66 4.25 -0.74
N PHE A 142 18.60 4.95 -1.14
CA PHE A 142 18.29 6.30 -0.66
C PHE A 142 17.62 6.31 0.71
N SER A 143 16.90 5.25 1.11
CA SER A 143 16.27 5.14 2.43
C SER A 143 17.19 4.58 3.54
N GLY A 144 18.39 4.08 3.18
CA GLY A 144 19.31 3.43 4.13
C GLY A 144 18.85 2.04 4.60
N GLU A 145 17.73 1.53 4.07
CA GLU A 145 17.11 0.26 4.48
C GLU A 145 17.91 -0.97 4.04
N LEU A 146 18.78 -0.84 3.04
CA LEU A 146 19.70 -1.90 2.58
C LEU A 146 20.88 -2.15 3.54
N MET A 147 21.12 -1.28 4.53
CA MET A 147 22.24 -1.43 5.48
C MET A 147 21.85 -2.20 6.76
N GLY A 148 20.89 -3.13 6.67
CA GLY A 148 20.70 -4.17 7.67
C GLY A 148 21.83 -5.20 7.58
N SER A 149 22.85 -5.06 8.41
CA SER A 149 24.02 -5.94 8.45
C SER A 149 23.69 -7.35 8.96
N THR A 150 23.12 -8.24 8.14
CA THR A 150 23.41 -9.69 8.17
C THR A 150 22.86 -10.36 6.89
N PRO A 151 23.69 -11.01 6.06
CA PRO A 151 23.19 -11.95 5.06
C PRO A 151 22.47 -13.08 5.80
N LEU A 152 21.25 -13.43 5.37
CA LEU A 152 20.61 -14.69 5.73
C LEU A 152 21.56 -15.82 5.33
N GLN A 153 22.27 -16.38 6.32
CA GLN A 153 22.92 -17.66 6.15
C GLN A 153 21.83 -18.73 6.25
N VAL A 154 21.65 -19.44 5.14
CA VAL A 154 21.00 -20.75 5.08
C VAL A 154 21.96 -21.80 5.60
#